data_AF-A0A7D5K7W4-F1
#
_entry.id   AF-A0A7D5K7W4-F1
#
_cell.length_a   1.000
_cell.length_b   1.000
_cell.length_c   1.000
_cell.angle_alpha   90.00
_cell.angle_beta   90.00
_cell.angle_gamma   90.00
#
_symmetry.space_group_name_H-M   'P 1'
#
loop_
_entity.id
_entity.type
_entity.pdbx_description
1 polymer ?
#
loop_
_entity_poly.entity_id
_entity_poly.type
_entity_poly.pdbx_seq_one_letter_code
_entity_poly.pdbx_strand_id
1 'polypeptide(L)'
;MMGGFPHHSVPDGATWAPHHYYLGVLLAAVALLVVWDDRSQVEPWALLVALLAGSFAFALVWRYYAVAGAVLTLAALGIGLALPIVGPFWQSYPWVGARGVAILGVLVAADDALEHAFGIWTPLDWFWRAWLVGAIQP
;
A
#
# COMPACT_ATOMS: atom_id res chain seq x y z
N MET A 1 -8.27 20.23 18.28
CA MET A 1 -7.44 19.25 19.02
C MET A 1 -6.40 18.76 18.02
N MET A 2 -5.10 18.81 18.33
CA MET A 2 -4.09 18.20 17.46
C MET A 2 -4.43 16.71 17.34
N GLY A 3 -4.74 16.24 16.13
CA GLY A 3 -5.20 14.87 15.89
C GLY A 3 -4.15 13.87 16.38
N GLY A 4 -4.58 12.89 17.18
CA GLY A 4 -3.71 11.80 17.61
C GLY A 4 -3.27 10.95 16.41
N PHE A 5 -2.16 10.24 16.57
CA PHE A 5 -1.75 9.21 15.61
C PHE A 5 -2.35 7.85 16.00
N PRO A 6 -2.94 7.09 15.05
CA PRO A 6 -3.30 7.52 13.70
C PRO A 6 -4.49 8.49 13.70
N HIS A 7 -4.58 9.33 12.67
CA HIS A 7 -5.70 10.29 12.48
C HIS A 7 -7.06 9.57 12.50
N HIS A 8 -7.16 8.44 11.80
CA HIS A 8 -8.30 7.53 11.89
C HIS A 8 -7.97 6.32 12.77
N SER A 9 -8.75 6.14 13.84
CA SER A 9 -8.68 4.92 14.68
C SER A 9 -9.06 3.67 13.89
N VAL A 10 -9.92 3.82 12.88
CA VAL A 10 -10.23 2.84 11.86
C VAL A 10 -10.31 3.60 10.51
N PRO A 11 -9.47 3.28 9.51
CA PRO A 11 -9.58 3.81 8.14
C PRO A 11 -11.04 3.85 7.65
N ASP A 12 -11.55 5.06 7.37
CA ASP A 12 -12.93 5.37 6.99
C ASP A 12 -14.04 4.70 7.82
N GLY A 13 -13.73 4.27 9.05
CA GLY A 13 -14.62 3.47 9.90
C GLY A 13 -14.82 2.02 9.45
N ALA A 14 -14.26 1.59 8.31
CA ALA A 14 -14.47 0.27 7.75
C ALA A 14 -13.30 -0.20 6.86
N THR A 15 -12.22 -0.72 7.46
CA THR A 15 -11.01 -1.18 6.75
C THR A 15 -11.26 -2.13 5.58
N TRP A 16 -12.32 -2.94 5.60
CA TRP A 16 -12.67 -3.87 4.52
C TRP A 16 -13.49 -3.26 3.38
N ALA A 17 -13.94 -2.01 3.51
CA ALA A 17 -14.57 -1.29 2.42
C ALA A 17 -13.55 -1.01 1.29
N PRO A 18 -13.99 -0.63 0.09
CA PRO A 18 -13.09 -0.21 -0.97
C PRO A 18 -12.17 0.94 -0.53
N HIS A 19 -10.86 0.70 -0.58
CA HIS A 19 -9.79 1.68 -0.38
C HIS A 19 -8.84 1.60 -1.57
N HIS A 20 -8.26 2.72 -2.02
CA HIS A 20 -7.19 2.67 -3.03
C HIS A 20 -5.92 2.02 -2.47
N TYR A 21 -5.81 1.84 -1.16
CA TYR A 21 -4.88 0.89 -0.53
C TYR A 21 -4.84 -0.46 -1.25
N TYR A 22 -6.00 -1.12 -1.39
CA TYR A 22 -6.07 -2.46 -1.98
C TYR A 22 -5.78 -2.44 -3.47
N LEU A 23 -6.17 -1.38 -4.18
CA LEU A 23 -5.81 -1.22 -5.59
C LEU A 23 -4.30 -1.10 -5.79
N GLY A 24 -3.64 -0.33 -4.93
CA GLY A 24 -2.18 -0.21 -4.93
C GLY A 24 -1.48 -1.53 -4.65
N VAL A 25 -1.94 -2.27 -3.63
CA VAL A 25 -1.42 -3.61 -3.30
C VAL A 25 -1.60 -4.58 -4.48
N LEU A 26 -2.79 -4.61 -5.09
CA LEU A 26 -3.07 -5.46 -6.25
C LEU A 26 -2.19 -5.10 -7.45
N LEU A 27 -1.97 -3.81 -7.71
CA LEU A 27 -1.10 -3.35 -8.79
C LEU A 27 0.35 -3.81 -8.56
N ALA A 28 0.85 -3.70 -7.32
CA ALA A 28 2.17 -4.21 -6.98
C ALA A 28 2.25 -5.75 -7.05
N ALA A 29 1.16 -6.45 -6.70
CA ALA A 29 1.07 -7.90 -6.84
C ALA A 29 1.06 -8.34 -8.32
N VAL A 30 0.43 -7.59 -9.23
CA VAL A 30 0.51 -7.86 -10.68
C VAL A 30 1.97 -7.76 -11.16
N ALA A 31 2.71 -6.73 -10.72
CA ALA A 31 4.12 -6.64 -11.04
C ALA A 31 4.93 -7.85 -10.55
N LEU A 32 4.62 -8.35 -9.34
CA LEU A 32 5.22 -9.59 -8.83
C LEU A 32 4.90 -10.79 -9.71
N LEU A 33 3.63 -10.96 -10.11
CA LEU A 33 3.22 -12.08 -10.96
C LEU A 33 3.87 -12.06 -12.33
N VAL A 34 4.14 -10.87 -12.88
CA VAL A 34 4.81 -10.71 -14.18
C VAL A 34 6.27 -11.16 -14.13
N VAL A 35 6.96 -10.93 -13.02
CA VAL A 35 8.40 -11.25 -12.87
C VAL A 35 8.65 -12.53 -12.07
N TRP A 36 7.58 -13.20 -11.68
CA TRP A 36 7.62 -14.42 -10.90
C TRP A 36 8.33 -15.52 -11.70
N ASP A 37 9.26 -16.23 -11.06
CA ASP A 37 10.01 -17.34 -11.67
C ASP A 37 10.95 -16.96 -12.84
N ASP A 38 11.07 -15.67 -13.19
CA ASP A 38 12.11 -15.19 -14.12
C ASP A 38 13.52 -15.57 -13.64
N ARG A 39 13.68 -15.70 -12.31
CA ARG A 39 14.93 -16.08 -11.65
C ARG A 39 14.65 -16.93 -10.41
N SER A 40 14.29 -18.19 -10.62
CA SER A 40 13.97 -19.20 -9.59
C SER A 40 14.93 -19.28 -8.38
N GLN A 41 16.18 -18.87 -8.52
CA GLN A 41 17.17 -18.88 -7.44
C GLN A 41 17.09 -17.64 -6.53
N VAL A 42 16.50 -16.55 -7.02
CA VAL A 42 16.40 -15.26 -6.34
C VAL A 42 15.04 -14.67 -6.67
N GLU A 43 14.02 -15.06 -5.92
CA GLU A 43 12.62 -14.64 -6.11
C GLU A 43 12.28 -13.37 -5.31
N PRO A 44 11.28 -12.57 -5.74
CA PRO A 44 10.90 -11.32 -5.09
C PRO A 44 10.04 -11.51 -3.81
N TRP A 45 10.26 -12.58 -3.06
CA TRP A 45 9.51 -12.95 -1.85
C TRP A 45 9.40 -11.81 -0.83
N ALA A 46 10.45 -11.01 -0.68
CA ALA A 46 10.45 -9.90 0.26
C ALA A 46 9.34 -8.87 -0.03
N LEU A 47 9.05 -8.59 -1.31
CA LEU A 47 7.98 -7.66 -1.67
C LEU A 47 6.62 -8.32 -1.44
N LEU A 48 6.46 -9.60 -1.77
CA LEU A 48 5.22 -10.34 -1.47
C LEU A 48 4.92 -10.32 0.04
N VAL A 49 5.91 -10.62 0.87
CA VAL A 49 5.78 -10.60 2.34
C VAL A 49 5.42 -9.19 2.83
N ALA A 50 6.05 -8.15 2.29
CA ALA A 50 5.71 -6.77 2.63
C ALA A 50 4.26 -6.42 2.27
N LEU A 51 3.78 -6.78 1.08
CA LEU A 51 2.40 -6.54 0.66
C LEU A 51 1.38 -7.30 1.53
N LEU A 52 1.67 -8.57 1.85
CA LEU A 52 0.81 -9.39 2.71
C LEU A 52 0.79 -8.89 4.16
N ALA A 53 1.95 -8.55 4.73
CA ALA A 53 2.06 -8.02 6.08
C ALA A 53 1.36 -6.66 6.21
N GLY A 54 1.53 -5.78 5.21
CA GLY A 54 0.80 -4.52 5.12
C GLY A 54 -0.71 -4.74 5.07
N SER A 55 -1.17 -5.63 4.19
CA SER A 55 -2.61 -5.92 4.04
C SER A 55 -3.23 -6.50 5.31
N PHE A 56 -2.50 -7.39 5.99
CA PHE A 56 -2.88 -7.92 7.30
C PHE A 56 -2.96 -6.80 8.34
N ALA A 57 -1.94 -5.94 8.41
CA ALA A 57 -1.91 -4.83 9.35
C ALA A 57 -3.08 -3.84 9.11
N PHE A 58 -3.31 -3.45 7.86
CA PHE A 58 -4.37 -2.53 7.48
C PHE A 58 -5.75 -3.11 7.74
N ALA A 59 -6.03 -4.30 7.18
CA ALA A 59 -7.37 -4.88 7.20
C ALA A 59 -7.78 -5.43 8.57
N LEU A 60 -6.83 -6.05 9.29
CA LEU A 60 -7.11 -6.84 10.49
C LEU A 60 -6.55 -6.25 11.78
N VAL A 61 -5.38 -5.62 11.77
CA VAL A 61 -4.78 -5.11 13.01
C VAL A 61 -5.29 -3.72 13.36
N TRP A 62 -5.32 -2.80 12.38
CA TRP A 62 -5.64 -1.38 12.61
C TRP A 62 -7.00 -1.20 13.28
N ARG A 63 -8.01 -1.96 12.85
CA ARG A 63 -9.36 -1.93 13.43
C ARG A 63 -9.40 -2.13 14.95
N TYR A 64 -8.52 -2.98 15.49
CA TYR A 64 -8.50 -3.34 16.91
C TYR A 64 -7.36 -2.68 17.69
N TYR A 65 -6.26 -2.37 17.01
CA TYR A 65 -5.03 -1.82 17.57
C TYR A 65 -4.51 -0.70 16.68
N ALA A 66 -5.17 0.46 16.72
CA ALA A 66 -4.97 1.56 15.76
C ALA A 66 -3.50 1.95 15.57
N VAL A 67 -2.77 2.22 16.65
CA VAL A 67 -1.35 2.61 16.59
C VAL A 67 -0.49 1.50 15.98
N ALA A 68 -0.68 0.25 16.43
CA ALA A 68 0.10 -0.88 15.92
C ALA A 68 -0.20 -1.17 14.44
N GLY A 69 -1.47 -1.14 14.04
CA GLY A 69 -1.89 -1.34 12.66
C GLY A 69 -1.36 -0.27 11.72
N ALA A 70 -1.42 1.01 12.12
CA ALA A 70 -0.85 2.12 11.35
C ALA A 70 0.66 1.97 11.17
N VAL A 71 1.40 1.72 12.27
CA VAL A 71 2.87 1.54 12.22
C VAL A 71 3.25 0.35 11.35
N LEU A 72 2.61 -0.81 11.53
CA LEU A 72 2.92 -2.01 10.76
C LEU A 72 2.59 -1.84 9.28
N THR A 73 1.47 -1.18 8.95
CA THR A 73 1.09 -0.88 7.56
C THR A 73 2.14 0.01 6.90
N LEU A 74 2.50 1.12 7.54
CA LEU A 74 3.48 2.07 7.00
C LEU A 74 4.88 1.46 6.90
N ALA A 75 5.31 0.67 7.88
CA ALA A 75 6.59 -0.03 7.85
C ALA A 75 6.64 -1.05 6.70
N ALA A 76 5.58 -1.83 6.52
CA ALA A 76 5.47 -2.80 5.43
C ALA A 76 5.48 -2.11 4.05
N LEU A 77 4.74 -1.01 3.89
CA LEU A 77 4.78 -0.21 2.65
C LEU A 77 6.15 0.43 2.41
N GLY A 78 6.82 0.92 3.47
CA GLY A 78 8.17 1.48 3.38
C GLY A 78 9.19 0.45 2.89
N ILE A 79 9.14 -0.77 3.44
CA ILE A 79 9.94 -1.91 2.96
C ILE A 79 9.56 -2.25 1.51
N GLY A 80 8.26 -2.35 1.22
CA GLY A 80 7.73 -2.63 -0.10
C GLY A 80 8.17 -1.63 -1.16
N LEU A 81 8.35 -0.35 -0.80
CA LEU A 81 8.82 0.71 -1.68
C LEU A 81 10.34 0.67 -1.86
N ALA A 82 11.08 0.39 -0.78
CA ALA A 82 12.54 0.30 -0.83
C ALA A 82 13.01 -0.86 -1.73
N LEU A 83 12.34 -2.01 -1.68
CA LEU A 83 12.74 -3.20 -2.44
C LEU A 83 12.87 -2.96 -3.96
N PRO A 84 11.89 -2.40 -4.68
CA PRO A 84 12.05 -2.08 -6.09
C PRO A 84 12.99 -0.91 -6.39
N ILE A 85 13.33 -0.08 -5.40
CA ILE A 85 14.27 1.03 -5.59
C ILE A 85 15.72 0.56 -5.41
N VAL A 86 16.03 -0.23 -4.39
CA VAL A 86 17.41 -0.61 -4.02
C VAL A 86 17.68 -2.12 -3.98
N GLY A 87 16.64 -2.96 -3.98
CA GLY A 87 16.77 -4.41 -3.87
C GLY A 87 17.47 -5.04 -5.09
N PRO A 88 18.44 -5.96 -4.90
CA PRO A 88 19.22 -6.54 -6.01
C PRO A 88 18.37 -7.24 -7.08
N PHE A 89 17.26 -7.88 -6.68
CA PHE A 89 16.31 -8.45 -7.62
C PHE A 89 15.83 -7.39 -8.61
N TRP A 90 15.29 -6.29 -8.11
CA TRP A 90 14.64 -5.30 -8.95
C TRP A 90 15.61 -4.48 -9.81
N GLN A 91 16.90 -4.45 -9.49
CA GLN A 91 17.89 -3.76 -10.33
C GLN A 91 18.11 -4.38 -11.71
N SER A 92 17.73 -5.64 -11.91
CA SER A 92 17.80 -6.27 -13.25
C SER A 92 16.65 -5.86 -14.16
N TYR A 93 15.63 -5.16 -13.64
CA TYR A 93 14.47 -4.73 -14.41
C TYR A 93 14.55 -3.21 -14.70
N PRO A 94 14.15 -2.79 -15.91
CA PRO A 94 14.10 -1.37 -16.26
C PRO A 94 13.08 -0.62 -15.41
N TRP A 95 13.30 0.68 -15.23
CA TRP A 95 12.36 1.57 -14.50
C TRP A 95 10.96 1.59 -15.12
N VAL A 96 10.88 1.52 -16.45
CA VAL A 96 9.62 1.38 -17.18
C VAL A 96 9.34 -0.11 -17.39
N GLY A 97 8.29 -0.62 -16.78
CA GLY A 97 7.93 -2.05 -16.79
C GLY A 97 7.47 -2.52 -15.41
N ALA A 98 7.63 -3.81 -15.12
CA ALA A 98 7.18 -4.41 -13.85
C ALA A 98 7.75 -3.71 -12.61
N ARG A 99 9.02 -3.29 -12.63
CA ARG A 99 9.62 -2.51 -11.53
C ARG A 99 8.89 -1.19 -11.27
N GLY A 100 8.60 -0.43 -12.33
CA GLY A 100 7.85 0.83 -12.22
C GLY A 100 6.42 0.60 -11.74
N VAL A 101 5.76 -0.46 -12.20
CA VAL A 101 4.42 -0.85 -11.76
C VAL A 101 4.42 -1.24 -10.28
N ALA A 102 5.44 -1.96 -9.80
CA ALA A 102 5.60 -2.28 -8.38
C ALA A 102 5.73 -1.03 -7.52
N ILE A 103 6.59 -0.08 -7.93
CA ILE A 103 6.77 1.21 -7.24
C ILE A 103 5.45 1.99 -7.20
N LEU A 104 4.79 2.12 -8.36
CA LEU A 104 3.53 2.84 -8.47
C LEU A 104 2.45 2.22 -7.59
N GLY A 105 2.31 0.89 -7.59
CA GLY A 105 1.36 0.19 -6.74
C GLY A 105 1.59 0.47 -5.25
N VAL A 106 2.83 0.41 -4.79
CA VAL A 106 3.15 0.72 -3.38
C VAL A 106 2.88 2.20 -3.06
N LEU A 107 3.18 3.13 -3.98
CA LEU A 107 2.89 4.55 -3.78
C LEU A 107 1.37 4.84 -3.73
N VAL A 108 0.57 4.16 -4.56
CA VAL A 108 -0.89 4.25 -4.52
C VAL A 108 -1.42 3.76 -3.17
N ALA A 109 -0.88 2.66 -2.64
CA ALA A 109 -1.27 2.16 -1.34
C ALA A 109 -0.80 3.06 -0.18
N ALA A 110 0.38 3.68 -0.33
CA ALA A 110 0.91 4.62 0.65
C ALA A 110 0.13 5.93 0.70
N ASP A 111 -0.39 6.42 -0.42
CA ASP A 111 -1.27 7.59 -0.46
C ASP A 111 -2.44 7.44 0.52
N ASP A 112 -3.19 6.34 0.42
CA ASP A 112 -4.30 5.99 1.32
C ASP A 112 -3.86 5.88 2.79
N ALA A 113 -2.84 5.04 3.05
CA ALA A 113 -2.40 4.77 4.40
C ALA A 113 -1.84 6.02 5.11
N LEU A 114 -1.18 6.93 4.37
CA LEU A 114 -0.64 8.18 4.90
C LEU A 114 -1.75 9.18 5.25
N GLU A 115 -2.79 9.29 4.43
CA GLU A 115 -3.98 10.07 4.77
C GLU A 115 -4.58 9.57 6.09
N HIS A 116 -4.84 8.26 6.20
CA HIS A 116 -5.49 7.71 7.39
C HIS A 116 -4.61 7.76 8.64
N ALA A 117 -3.28 7.66 8.47
CA ALA A 117 -2.34 7.73 9.57
C ALA A 117 -2.15 9.17 10.08
N PHE A 118 -2.08 10.16 9.19
CA PHE A 118 -1.63 11.50 9.55
C PHE A 118 -2.66 12.62 9.33
N GLY A 119 -3.78 12.34 8.68
CA GLY A 119 -4.79 13.34 8.32
C GLY A 119 -4.26 14.38 7.32
N ILE A 120 -3.24 14.01 6.55
CA ILE A 120 -2.65 14.87 5.53
C ILE A 120 -3.40 14.72 4.22
N TRP A 121 -3.46 15.80 3.45
CA TRP A 121 -4.00 15.73 2.09
C TRP A 121 -3.07 14.87 1.21
N THR A 122 -3.64 13.93 0.48
CA THR A 122 -2.95 13.13 -0.52
C THR A 122 -3.71 13.15 -1.85
N PRO A 123 -3.01 13.16 -3.00
CA PRO A 123 -3.64 13.42 -4.30
C PRO A 123 -4.62 12.34 -4.74
N LEU A 124 -4.35 11.05 -4.49
CA LEU A 124 -5.25 9.99 -4.95
C LEU A 124 -6.48 9.90 -4.08
N ASP A 125 -6.34 10.06 -2.78
CA ASP A 125 -7.47 10.18 -1.86
C ASP A 125 -8.38 11.37 -2.23
N TRP A 126 -7.82 12.54 -2.54
CA TRP A 126 -8.61 13.69 -3.02
C TRP A 126 -9.38 13.33 -4.29
N PHE A 127 -8.72 12.69 -5.25
CA PHE A 127 -9.37 12.26 -6.49
C PHE A 127 -10.47 11.24 -6.22
N TRP A 128 -10.22 10.27 -5.35
CA TRP A 128 -11.18 9.24 -4.93
C TRP A 128 -12.43 9.87 -4.34
N ARG A 129 -12.26 10.80 -3.39
CA ARG A 129 -13.39 11.49 -2.76
C ARG A 129 -14.14 12.42 -3.71
N ALA A 130 -13.44 13.13 -4.58
CA ALA A 130 -14.06 14.08 -5.51
C ALA A 130 -14.84 13.41 -6.64
N TRP A 131 -14.43 12.24 -7.11
CA TRP A 131 -14.95 11.65 -8.35
C TRP A 131 -15.49 10.23 -8.23
N LEU A 132 -15.02 9.44 -7.25
CA LEU A 132 -15.40 8.03 -7.13
C LEU A 132 -16.40 7.80 -6.01
N VAL A 133 -16.24 8.42 -4.84
CA VAL A 133 -17.18 8.25 -3.71
C VAL A 133 -18.61 8.65 -4.09
N GLY A 134 -18.77 9.74 -4.85
CA GLY A 134 -20.08 10.18 -5.36
C GLY A 134 -20.75 9.22 -6.34
N ALA A 135 -20.03 8.21 -6.85
CA ALA A 135 -20.58 7.17 -7.73
C ALA A 135 -20.99 5.89 -6.97
N ILE A 136 -20.61 5.74 -5.69
CA ILE A 136 -20.80 4.50 -4.90
C ILE A 136 -21.61 4.70 -3.61
N GLN A 137 -21.86 5.96 -3.22
CA GLN A 137 -22.79 6.31 -2.14
C GLN A 137 -24.07 6.89 -2.80
N PRO A 138 -25.26 6.27 -2.61
CA PRO A 138 -26.51 6.75 -3.18
C PRO A 138 -26.99 8.06 -2.56
#